data_AF-A0A6A7MFG7-F1
#
_entry.id   AF-A0A6A7MFG7-F1
#
_cell.length_a   1.000
_cell.length_b   1.000
_cell.length_c   1.000
_cell.angle_alpha   90.00
_cell.angle_beta   90.00
_cell.angle_gamma   90.00
#
_symmetry.space_group_name_H-M   'P 1'
#
loop_
_entity.id
_entity.type
_entity.pdbx_description
1 polymer ?
#
loop_
_entity_poly.entity_id
_entity_poly.type
_entity_poly.pdbx_seq_one_letter_code
_entity_poly.pdbx_strand_id
1 'polypeptide(L)'
;MVGVVPPDGRSEASGLKMRAALLSRLARALRLTGLYAIIDLRERSGNEIRCAFEKPVDAERLAEAVGASVETRYPGWASQRSFLFDAAAVTSLETILRNKGSATRRRRKSRTSNLLS
;
A
#
# COMPACT_ATOMS: atom_id res chain seq x y z
N MET A 1 -9.08 -4.85 -7.70
CA MET A 1 -8.13 -5.39 -8.71
C MET A 1 -6.93 -4.45 -8.74
N VAL A 2 -5.70 -4.96 -8.84
CA VAL A 2 -4.48 -4.12 -8.87
C VAL A 2 -3.89 -4.18 -10.27
N GLY A 3 -3.80 -3.04 -10.95
CA GLY A 3 -3.01 -2.89 -12.18
C GLY A 3 -1.63 -2.34 -11.84
N VAL A 4 -0.57 -3.02 -12.28
CA VAL A 4 0.83 -2.57 -12.13
C VAL A 4 1.43 -2.43 -13.53
N VAL A 5 1.93 -1.24 -13.85
CA VAL A 5 2.64 -0.97 -15.11
C VAL A 5 4.15 -1.09 -14.85
N PRO A 6 4.88 -1.99 -15.53
CA PRO A 6 6.31 -2.16 -15.32
C PRO A 6 7.17 -1.11 -16.05
N PRO A 7 8.32 -0.68 -15.49
CA PRO A 7 9.35 0.04 -16.22
C PRO A 7 10.26 -0.91 -17.02
N ASP A 8 10.92 -0.39 -18.04
CA ASP A 8 11.77 -1.14 -18.97
C ASP A 8 13.09 -1.62 -18.33
N GLY A 9 13.09 -2.81 -17.67
CA GLY A 9 14.33 -3.44 -17.20
C GLY A 9 14.18 -4.65 -16.25
N ARG A 10 15.11 -5.63 -16.33
CA ARG A 10 15.03 -6.93 -15.61
C ARG A 10 15.38 -6.85 -14.10
N SER A 11 16.31 -6.00 -13.70
CA SER A 11 16.63 -5.74 -12.27
C SER A 11 15.57 -4.84 -11.61
N GLU A 12 15.00 -3.93 -12.41
CA GLU A 12 13.88 -3.07 -12.02
C GLU A 12 12.60 -3.87 -11.80
N ALA A 13 12.38 -4.93 -12.59
CA ALA A 13 11.25 -5.84 -12.42
C ALA A 13 11.22 -6.53 -11.03
N SER A 14 12.37 -6.79 -10.42
CA SER A 14 12.43 -7.37 -9.06
C SER A 14 12.07 -6.34 -7.99
N GLY A 15 12.63 -5.13 -8.09
CA GLY A 15 12.29 -4.00 -7.21
C GLY A 15 10.81 -3.61 -7.32
N LEU A 16 10.27 -3.56 -8.55
CA LEU A 16 8.86 -3.30 -8.81
C LEU A 16 7.97 -4.38 -8.20
N LYS A 17 8.30 -5.67 -8.38
CA LYS A 17 7.52 -6.77 -7.78
C LYS A 17 7.48 -6.66 -6.25
N MET A 18 8.59 -6.32 -5.62
CA MET A 18 8.64 -6.12 -4.17
C MET A 18 7.77 -4.94 -3.73
N ARG A 19 7.87 -3.79 -4.43
CA ARG A 19 7.06 -2.60 -4.14
C ARG A 19 5.57 -2.84 -4.39
N ALA A 20 5.20 -3.47 -5.51
CA ALA A 20 3.83 -3.87 -5.81
C ALA A 20 3.25 -4.83 -4.74
N ALA A 21 4.06 -5.77 -4.25
CA ALA A 21 3.65 -6.68 -3.17
C ALA A 21 3.45 -5.94 -1.84
N LEU A 22 4.36 -5.02 -1.48
CA LEU A 22 4.22 -4.18 -0.29
C LEU A 22 2.97 -3.30 -0.36
N LEU A 23 2.73 -2.66 -1.50
CA LEU A 23 1.57 -1.79 -1.70
C LEU A 23 0.25 -2.57 -1.73
N SER A 24 0.25 -3.77 -2.31
CA SER A 24 -0.92 -4.67 -2.24
C SER A 24 -1.23 -5.11 -0.80
N ARG A 25 -0.19 -5.36 0.00
CA ARG A 25 -0.35 -5.67 1.44
C ARG A 25 -0.84 -4.45 2.21
N LEU A 26 -0.34 -3.25 1.88
CA LEU A 26 -0.80 -2.00 2.47
C LEU A 26 -2.27 -1.76 2.16
N ALA A 27 -2.69 -1.87 0.90
CA ALA A 27 -4.08 -1.69 0.50
C ALA A 27 -5.04 -2.62 1.27
N ARG A 28 -4.63 -3.88 1.46
CA ARG A 28 -5.36 -4.83 2.32
C ARG A 28 -5.37 -4.39 3.79
N ALA A 29 -4.25 -3.91 4.32
CA ALA A 29 -4.16 -3.47 5.71
C ALA A 29 -5.00 -2.22 6.00
N LEU A 30 -5.07 -1.30 5.02
CA LEU A 30 -5.88 -0.07 5.05
C LEU A 30 -7.35 -0.31 4.70
N ARG A 31 -7.72 -1.55 4.32
CA ARG A 31 -9.07 -1.95 3.93
C ARG A 31 -9.64 -1.05 2.83
N LEU A 32 -8.82 -0.80 1.79
CA LEU A 32 -9.30 -0.04 0.64
C LEU A 32 -10.45 -0.80 -0.03
N THR A 33 -11.48 -0.07 -0.44
CA THR A 33 -12.75 -0.67 -0.89
C THR A 33 -13.08 -0.39 -2.35
N GLY A 34 -12.39 0.55 -3.00
CA GLY A 34 -12.53 0.87 -4.41
C GLY A 34 -11.39 0.30 -5.25
N LEU A 35 -11.50 0.48 -6.57
CA LEU A 35 -10.40 0.27 -7.48
C LEU A 35 -9.29 1.30 -7.21
N TYR A 36 -8.06 0.87 -7.44
CA TYR A 36 -6.90 1.73 -7.38
C TYR A 36 -5.85 1.27 -8.40
N ALA A 37 -5.08 2.22 -8.90
CA ALA A 37 -3.94 2.00 -9.79
C ALA A 37 -2.67 2.55 -9.15
N ILE A 38 -1.54 1.90 -9.41
CA ILE A 38 -0.23 2.27 -8.86
C ILE A 38 0.77 2.33 -10.00
N ILE A 39 1.54 3.42 -10.04
CA ILE A 39 2.65 3.63 -10.95
C ILE A 39 3.90 3.90 -10.11
N ASP A 40 4.99 3.26 -10.49
CA ASP A 40 6.32 3.45 -9.91
C ASP A 40 7.16 4.21 -10.93
N LEU A 41 7.46 5.46 -10.63
CA LEU A 41 8.23 6.37 -11.48
C LEU A 41 9.62 6.52 -10.90
N ARG A 42 10.63 6.27 -11.71
CA ARG A 42 12.01 6.52 -11.30
C ARG A 42 12.38 7.96 -11.59
N GLU A 43 12.55 8.74 -10.54
CA GLU A 43 12.97 10.13 -10.61
C GLU A 43 14.44 10.27 -10.20
N ARG A 44 15.06 11.40 -10.54
CA ARG A 44 16.45 11.70 -10.13
C ARG A 44 16.63 11.72 -8.61
N SER A 45 15.58 12.04 -7.86
CA SER A 45 15.57 12.12 -6.40
C SER A 45 15.24 10.79 -5.71
N GLY A 46 14.84 9.76 -6.46
CA GLY A 46 14.41 8.48 -5.92
C GLY A 46 13.22 7.88 -6.69
N ASN A 47 12.67 6.77 -6.19
CA ASN A 47 11.46 6.20 -6.76
C ASN A 47 10.24 6.94 -6.20
N GLU A 48 9.46 7.58 -7.06
CA GLU A 48 8.18 8.18 -6.74
C GLU A 48 7.06 7.17 -7.01
N ILE A 49 6.19 6.96 -6.03
CA ILE A 49 4.99 6.14 -6.21
C ILE A 49 3.81 7.08 -6.41
N ARG A 50 3.11 6.91 -7.53
CA ARG A 50 1.84 7.58 -7.80
C ARG A 50 0.70 6.58 -7.72
N CYS A 51 -0.34 6.97 -7.01
CA CYS A 51 -1.54 6.17 -6.79
C CYS A 51 -2.77 6.94 -7.29
N ALA A 52 -3.65 6.25 -8.01
CA ALA A 52 -4.96 6.76 -8.39
C ALA A 52 -6.05 5.91 -7.72
N PHE A 53 -7.11 6.55 -7.22
CA PHE A 53 -8.16 5.93 -6.43
C PHE A 53 -9.54 6.26 -6.99
N GLU A 54 -10.40 5.25 -7.08
CA GLU A 54 -11.81 5.41 -7.43
C GLU A 54 -12.58 6.13 -6.31
N LYS A 55 -12.16 5.92 -5.06
CA LYS A 55 -12.83 6.46 -3.87
C LYS A 55 -11.93 7.45 -3.13
N PRO A 56 -12.38 8.68 -2.85
CA PRO A 56 -11.60 9.68 -2.10
C PRO A 56 -11.18 9.21 -0.70
N VAL A 57 -12.06 8.49 0.01
CA VAL A 57 -11.77 7.94 1.35
C VAL A 57 -10.60 6.95 1.36
N ASP A 58 -10.40 6.21 0.25
CA ASP A 58 -9.27 5.28 0.13
C ASP A 58 -7.96 6.05 -0.08
N ALA A 59 -8.02 7.18 -0.80
CA ALA A 59 -6.87 8.06 -1.00
C ALA A 59 -6.44 8.77 0.29
N GLU A 60 -7.39 9.20 1.12
CA GLU A 60 -7.12 9.82 2.43
C GLU A 60 -6.45 8.83 3.39
N ARG A 61 -6.97 7.60 3.48
CA ARG A 61 -6.34 6.54 4.29
C ARG A 61 -4.91 6.23 3.88
N LEU A 62 -4.62 6.27 2.57
CA LEU A 62 -3.25 6.11 2.10
C LEU A 62 -2.39 7.33 2.48
N ALA A 63 -2.90 8.54 2.26
CA ALA A 63 -2.19 9.77 2.58
C ALA A 63 -1.80 9.84 4.07
N GLU A 64 -2.71 9.50 4.98
CA GLU A 64 -2.43 9.41 6.42
C GLU A 64 -1.34 8.36 6.75
N ALA A 65 -1.31 7.26 6.00
CA ALA A 65 -0.42 6.14 6.28
C ALA A 65 1.04 6.37 5.85
N VAL A 66 1.25 7.08 4.74
CA VAL A 66 2.59 7.25 4.14
C VAL A 66 2.99 8.71 3.91
N GLY A 67 2.16 9.67 4.34
CA GLY A 67 2.41 11.09 4.12
C GLY A 67 2.26 11.50 2.65
N ALA A 68 1.36 10.85 1.90
CA ALA A 68 1.23 11.12 0.47
C ALA A 68 0.58 12.48 0.17
N SER A 69 1.17 13.21 -0.76
CA SER A 69 0.68 14.50 -1.24
C SER A 69 -0.44 14.33 -2.26
N VAL A 70 -1.33 15.33 -2.38
CA VAL A 70 -2.36 15.36 -3.44
C VAL A 70 -1.70 15.65 -4.77
N GLU A 71 -2.03 14.86 -5.80
CA GLU A 71 -1.70 15.20 -7.19
C GLU A 71 -2.95 15.55 -8.00
N THR A 72 -2.77 16.33 -9.07
CA THR A 72 -3.84 16.68 -10.00
C THR A 72 -3.73 15.93 -11.33
N ARG A 73 -4.82 15.21 -11.64
CA ARG A 73 -5.37 14.79 -12.96
C ARG A 73 -4.65 13.72 -13.81
N TYR A 74 -5.01 12.47 -13.53
CA TYR A 74 -5.53 11.50 -14.50
C TYR A 74 -7.06 11.59 -14.64
N PRO A 75 -7.62 11.83 -15.83
CA PRO A 75 -9.05 11.73 -16.09
C PRO A 75 -9.57 10.31 -15.76
N GLY A 76 -10.75 10.21 -15.13
CA GLY A 76 -11.40 8.93 -14.81
C GLY A 76 -11.17 8.38 -13.40
N TRP A 77 -10.39 9.07 -12.54
CA TRP A 77 -10.18 8.69 -11.13
C TRP A 77 -10.60 9.82 -10.18
N ALA A 78 -11.16 9.47 -9.03
CA ALA A 78 -11.71 10.46 -8.09
C ALA A 78 -10.65 11.17 -7.25
N SER A 79 -9.52 10.52 -6.93
CA SER A 79 -8.43 11.13 -6.16
C SER A 79 -7.09 10.50 -6.51
N GLN A 80 -6.02 11.29 -6.41
CA GLN A 80 -4.65 10.90 -6.75
C GLN A 80 -3.69 11.34 -5.66
N ARG A 81 -2.70 10.49 -5.38
CA ARG A 81 -1.71 10.70 -4.33
C ARG A 81 -0.32 10.29 -4.81
N SER A 82 0.71 11.03 -4.41
CA SER A 82 2.10 10.63 -4.63
C SER A 82 2.94 10.72 -3.37
N PHE A 83 3.96 9.87 -3.29
CA PHE A 83 4.94 9.89 -2.21
C PHE A 83 6.27 9.29 -2.69
N LEU A 84 7.37 9.72 -2.07
CA LEU A 84 8.68 9.13 -2.31
C LEU A 84 8.80 7.79 -1.59
N PHE A 85 9.27 6.77 -2.31
CA PHE A 85 9.59 5.46 -1.75
C PHE A 85 10.99 5.46 -1.14
N ASP A 86 11.16 6.20 -0.05
CA ASP A 86 12.40 6.29 0.70
C ASP A 86 12.42 5.34 1.91
N ALA A 87 13.51 5.37 2.68
CA ALA A 87 13.64 4.54 3.88
C ALA A 87 12.58 4.86 4.95
N ALA A 88 12.11 6.12 5.03
CA ALA A 88 11.08 6.51 5.98
C ALA A 88 9.72 5.93 5.58
N ALA A 89 9.36 5.99 4.29
CA ALA A 89 8.17 5.36 3.75
C ALA A 89 8.18 3.84 3.99
N VAL A 90 9.30 3.16 3.73
CA VAL A 90 9.45 1.72 4.01
C VAL A 90 9.21 1.43 5.49
N THR A 91 9.81 2.21 6.39
CA THR A 91 9.66 2.03 7.85
C THR A 91 8.21 2.19 8.31
N SER A 92 7.49 3.19 7.78
CA SER A 92 6.07 3.41 8.06
C SER A 92 5.21 2.25 7.56
N LEU A 93 5.45 1.79 6.33
CA LEU A 93 4.75 0.64 5.74
C LEU A 93 4.95 -0.63 6.57
N GLU A 94 6.19 -0.93 6.95
CA GLU A 94 6.47 -2.10 7.78
C GLU A 94 5.81 -2.02 9.15
N THR A 95 5.76 -0.84 9.76
CA THR A 95 5.14 -0.62 11.07
C THR A 95 3.63 -0.88 11.01
N ILE A 96 2.95 -0.37 9.97
CA ILE A 96 1.53 -0.63 9.72
C ILE A 96 1.28 -2.14 9.55
N LEU A 97 2.13 -2.81 8.76
CA LEU A 97 2.02 -4.25 8.50
C LEU A 97 2.28 -5.10 9.77
N ARG A 98 3.26 -4.72 10.60
CA ARG A 98 3.53 -5.38 11.89
C ARG A 98 2.35 -5.23 12.85
N ASN A 99 1.77 -4.04 12.95
CA ASN A 99 0.71 -3.75 13.92
C ASN A 99 -0.64 -4.42 13.56
N LYS A 100 -0.84 -4.83 12.31
CA LYS A 100 -2.00 -5.65 11.88
C LYS A 100 -1.71 -7.16 11.83
N GLY A 101 -0.44 -7.55 11.64
CA GLY A 101 -0.01 -8.96 11.77
C GLY A 101 -0.16 -9.49 13.21
N SER A 102 0.08 -8.64 14.21
CA SER A 102 -0.15 -8.97 15.63
C SER A 102 -1.64 -9.17 15.98
N ALA A 103 -2.54 -8.42 15.34
CA ALA A 103 -3.99 -8.59 15.50
C ALA A 103 -4.49 -9.94 14.94
N THR A 104 -3.83 -10.47 13.91
CA THR A 104 -4.18 -11.78 13.33
C THR A 104 -3.59 -12.94 14.14
N ARG A 105 -2.45 -12.75 14.84
CA ARG A 105 -1.81 -13.79 15.66
C ARG A 105 -2.51 -14.01 17.01
N ARG A 106 -3.18 -13.00 17.58
CA ARG A 106 -3.90 -13.11 18.86
C ARG A 106 -5.20 -13.93 18.80
N ARG A 107 -5.83 -14.11 17.62
CA ARG A 107 -7.13 -14.80 17.52
C ARG A 107 -7.05 -16.34 17.45
N ARG A 108 -5.84 -16.93 17.48
CA ARG A 108 -5.65 -18.39 17.43
C ARG A 108 -5.36 -19.04 18.80
N LYS A 109 -5.46 -18.31 19.92
CA LYS A 109 -5.19 -18.85 21.27
C LYS A 109 -6.30 -18.60 22.28
N SER A 110 -7.55 -18.75 21.86
CA SER A 110 -8.71 -18.69 22.77
C SER A 110 -9.88 -19.56 22.30
N ARG A 111 -9.60 -20.83 21.97
CA ARG A 111 -10.66 -21.85 21.81
C ARG A 111 -10.18 -23.28 22.10
N THR A 112 -9.62 -23.45 23.29
CA THR A 112 -9.41 -24.72 24.03
C THR A 112 -8.98 -24.21 25.40
N SER A 113 -9.85 -24.14 26.42
CA SER A 113 -10.43 -25.29 27.11
C SER A 113 -11.68 -24.81 27.86
N ASN A 114 -12.82 -25.46 27.64
CA ASN A 114 -13.88 -25.54 28.63
C ASN A 114 -14.78 -26.72 28.26
N LEU A 115 -14.35 -27.90 28.68
CA LEU A 115 -15.18 -29.10 28.83
C LEU A 115 -14.47 -29.93 29.90
N LEU A 116 -15.03 -29.92 31.10
CA LEU A 116 -15.38 -31.09 31.90
C LEU A 116 -15.73 -30.60 33.31
N SER A 117 -17.04 -30.61 33.57
CA SER A 117 -17.59 -30.91 34.89
C SER A 117 -17.18 -32.30 35.33
#